data_AF-A0A1F8M8P1-F1
#
_entry.id   AF-A0A1F8M8P1-F1
#
_cell.length_a   1.000
_cell.length_b   1.000
_cell.length_c   1.000
_cell.angle_alpha   90.00
_cell.angle_beta   90.00
_cell.angle_gamma   90.00
#
_symmetry.space_group_name_H-M   'P 1'
#
loop_
_entity.id
_entity.type
_entity.pdbx_description
1 polymer ?
#
loop_
_entity_poly.entity_id
_entity_poly.type
_entity_poly.pdbx_seq_one_letter_code
_entity_poly.pdbx_strand_id
1 'polypeptide(L)'
;MTLVWKGPKLDELAITTALSSASCGYEFQIGHWYLVYASGSEDALQVDLCSGTKFLVLADDDLDVLGNGQALVGSQDTQPTAAGDENVVSCNEDGRFNYIALITSISGITIGIGIGVAVAKRHHALKG
;
A
#
# COMPACT_ATOMS: atom_id res chain seq x y z
N MET A 1 8.71 -3.56 0.62
CA MET A 1 8.43 -3.36 2.05
C MET A 1 7.72 -4.61 2.53
N THR A 2 8.24 -5.31 3.53
CA THR A 2 7.62 -6.53 4.08
C THR A 2 6.89 -6.17 5.38
N LEU A 3 5.66 -6.65 5.53
CA LEU A 3 4.80 -6.38 6.68
C LEU A 3 4.48 -7.67 7.44
N VAL A 4 4.26 -7.55 8.74
CA VAL A 4 3.89 -8.62 9.66
C VAL A 4 2.60 -8.25 10.38
N TRP A 5 1.60 -9.12 10.25
CA TRP A 5 0.32 -8.99 10.96
C TRP A 5 0.31 -9.78 12.27
N LYS A 6 1.00 -10.92 12.32
CA LYS A 6 1.11 -11.79 13.50
C LYS A 6 2.46 -12.49 13.50
N GLY A 7 2.97 -12.77 14.70
CA GLY A 7 4.22 -13.50 14.90
C GLY A 7 5.43 -12.61 15.17
N PRO A 8 6.64 -13.18 15.09
CA PRO A 8 7.89 -12.50 15.44
C PRO A 8 8.23 -11.36 14.47
N LYS A 9 8.88 -10.32 14.99
CA LYS A 9 9.32 -9.14 14.22
C LYS A 9 10.84 -9.17 14.06
N LEU A 10 11.32 -10.05 13.19
CA LEU A 10 12.74 -10.21 12.88
C LEU A 10 13.08 -9.52 11.56
N ASP A 11 14.33 -9.07 11.40
CA ASP A 11 14.78 -8.43 10.15
C ASP A 11 14.65 -9.37 8.95
N GLU A 12 14.84 -10.67 9.19
CA GLU A 12 14.74 -11.75 8.23
C GLU A 12 14.00 -12.95 8.84
N LEU A 13 13.16 -13.62 8.04
CA LEU A 13 12.45 -14.83 8.43
C LEU A 13 12.68 -15.90 7.36
N ALA A 14 13.20 -17.05 7.77
CA ALA A 14 13.34 -18.22 6.92
C ALA A 14 12.07 -19.07 6.99
N ILE A 15 11.49 -19.36 5.82
CA ILE A 15 10.28 -20.18 5.69
C ILE A 15 10.60 -21.36 4.78
N THR A 16 10.16 -22.55 5.18
CA THR A 16 10.37 -23.79 4.42
C THR A 16 9.05 -24.39 3.96
N THR A 17 9.10 -25.18 2.89
CA THR A 17 7.96 -25.92 2.37
C THR A 17 8.44 -27.19 1.68
N ALA A 18 7.55 -28.15 1.49
CA ALA A 18 7.88 -29.36 0.74
C ALA A 18 8.21 -29.03 -0.72
N LEU A 19 8.98 -29.89 -1.38
CA LEU A 19 9.56 -29.60 -2.70
C LEU A 19 8.51 -29.44 -3.82
N SER A 20 7.33 -30.04 -3.67
CA SER A 20 6.31 -30.04 -4.72
C SER A 20 4.91 -30.09 -4.16
N SER A 21 3.94 -29.63 -4.95
CA SER A 21 2.51 -29.74 -4.64
C SER A 21 2.04 -31.19 -4.41
N ALA A 22 2.66 -32.18 -5.06
CA ALA A 22 2.40 -33.60 -4.82
C ALA A 22 2.78 -34.06 -3.39
N SER A 23 3.63 -33.29 -2.71
CA SER A 23 4.01 -33.47 -1.30
C SER A 23 3.43 -32.37 -0.40
N CYS A 24 2.34 -31.72 -0.85
CA CYS A 24 1.71 -30.57 -0.18
C CYS A 24 2.64 -29.35 -0.04
N GLY A 25 3.64 -29.21 -0.90
CA GLY A 25 4.52 -28.06 -0.97
C GLY A 25 3.88 -26.86 -1.65
N TYR A 26 4.19 -25.65 -1.18
CA TYR A 26 3.78 -24.41 -1.81
C TYR A 26 4.83 -23.92 -2.80
N GLU A 27 4.48 -23.78 -4.08
CA GLU A 27 5.43 -23.41 -5.14
C GLU A 27 5.55 -21.88 -5.26
N PHE A 28 6.54 -21.29 -4.59
CA PHE A 28 6.87 -19.88 -4.74
C PHE A 28 7.50 -19.56 -6.09
N GLN A 29 7.12 -18.42 -6.67
CA GLN A 29 7.64 -17.89 -7.92
C GLN A 29 8.50 -16.66 -7.64
N ILE A 30 9.71 -16.65 -8.19
CA ILE A 30 10.63 -15.52 -8.08
C ILE A 30 9.96 -14.27 -8.68
N GLY A 31 10.17 -13.11 -8.04
CA GLY A 31 9.66 -11.82 -8.52
C GLY A 31 8.21 -11.52 -8.16
N HIS A 32 7.55 -12.38 -7.37
CA HIS A 32 6.17 -12.18 -6.93
C HIS A 32 6.09 -11.87 -5.44
N TRP A 33 5.05 -11.13 -5.07
CA TRP A 33 4.71 -10.82 -3.68
C TRP A 33 3.61 -11.74 -3.18
N TYR A 34 3.66 -12.09 -1.90
CA TYR A 34 2.77 -13.07 -1.28
C TYR A 34 2.23 -12.57 0.06
N LEU A 35 1.00 -12.95 0.38
CA LEU A 35 0.54 -13.03 1.77
C LEU A 35 0.84 -14.44 2.26
N VAL A 36 1.67 -14.55 3.30
CA VAL A 36 2.20 -15.82 3.79
C VAL A 36 1.62 -16.15 5.16
N TYR A 37 0.98 -17.31 5.25
CA TYR A 37 0.51 -17.88 6.51
C TYR A 37 1.43 -19.05 6.90
N ALA A 38 2.47 -18.75 7.68
CA ALA A 38 3.41 -19.75 8.16
C ALA A 38 3.07 -20.20 9.60
N SER A 39 3.41 -21.44 9.92
CA SER A 39 3.25 -22.01 11.26
C SER A 39 4.52 -22.73 11.70
N GLY A 40 4.70 -22.91 13.00
CA GLY A 40 5.89 -23.53 13.59
C GLY A 40 6.53 -22.65 14.67
N SER A 41 7.71 -23.05 15.12
CA SER A 41 8.57 -22.20 15.96
C SER A 41 9.27 -21.14 15.12
N GLU A 42 9.77 -20.09 15.78
CA GLU A 42 10.45 -18.96 15.12
C GLU A 42 11.61 -19.43 14.21
N ASP A 43 12.37 -20.46 14.63
CA ASP A 43 13.48 -21.03 13.86
C ASP A 43 13.07 -22.09 12.81
N ALA A 44 11.79 -22.46 12.74
CA ALA A 44 11.31 -23.57 11.90
C ALA A 44 9.92 -23.30 11.32
N LEU A 45 9.74 -22.12 10.74
CA LEU A 45 8.49 -21.74 10.08
C LEU A 45 8.29 -22.56 8.80
N GLN A 46 7.08 -23.07 8.64
CA GLN A 46 6.66 -23.89 7.51
C GLN A 46 5.36 -23.39 6.90
N VAL A 47 5.27 -23.57 5.58
CA VAL A 47 4.04 -23.42 4.80
C VAL A 47 3.81 -24.68 3.97
N ASP A 48 2.54 -24.92 3.69
CA ASP A 48 2.07 -26.00 2.82
C ASP A 48 0.98 -25.49 1.88
N LEU A 49 0.54 -26.35 0.97
CA LEU A 49 -0.46 -26.05 -0.04
C LEU A 49 -1.86 -25.72 0.56
N CYS A 50 -2.09 -26.06 1.83
CA CYS A 50 -3.33 -25.83 2.55
C CYS A 50 -3.26 -24.60 3.49
N SER A 51 -2.11 -23.96 3.63
CA SER A 51 -1.89 -22.90 4.64
C SER A 51 -2.66 -21.61 4.35
N GLY A 52 -3.20 -21.44 3.14
CA GLY A 52 -3.87 -20.21 2.71
C GLY A 52 -2.93 -19.15 2.13
N THR A 53 -1.62 -19.45 2.05
CA THR A 53 -0.63 -18.61 1.37
C THR A 53 -1.04 -18.38 -0.09
N LYS A 54 -0.99 -17.13 -0.54
CA LYS A 54 -1.43 -16.72 -1.88
C LYS A 54 -0.66 -15.51 -2.38
N PHE A 55 -0.75 -15.24 -3.68
CA PHE A 55 -0.22 -14.00 -4.24
C PHE A 55 -0.86 -12.80 -3.57
N LEU A 56 -0.06 -11.77 -3.29
CA LEU A 56 -0.52 -10.56 -2.61
C LEU A 56 -1.65 -9.86 -3.40
N VAL A 57 -1.59 -9.92 -4.73
CA VAL A 57 -2.62 -9.35 -5.63
C VAL A 57 -3.96 -10.09 -5.58
N LEU A 58 -4.04 -11.23 -4.89
CA LEU A 58 -5.26 -12.02 -4.69
C LEU A 58 -5.68 -12.06 -3.21
N ALA A 59 -5.06 -11.23 -2.37
CA ALA A 59 -5.21 -11.28 -0.92
C ALA A 59 -6.07 -10.14 -0.35
N ASP A 60 -6.81 -9.39 -1.19
CA ASP A 60 -7.58 -8.23 -0.74
C ASP A 60 -8.56 -8.57 0.40
N ASP A 61 -9.31 -9.67 0.26
CA ASP A 61 -10.26 -10.13 1.29
C ASP A 61 -9.56 -10.44 2.62
N ASP A 62 -8.38 -11.07 2.56
CA ASP A 62 -7.58 -11.36 3.74
C ASP A 62 -7.04 -10.08 4.38
N LEU A 63 -6.56 -9.14 3.56
CA LEU A 63 -5.97 -7.88 4.01
C LEU A 63 -7.01 -6.95 4.65
N ASP A 64 -8.25 -6.96 4.18
CA ASP A 64 -9.36 -6.21 4.79
C ASP A 64 -9.62 -6.69 6.24
N VAL A 65 -9.58 -8.01 6.45
CA VAL A 65 -9.77 -8.61 7.78
C VAL A 65 -8.54 -8.44 8.68
N LEU A 66 -7.34 -8.57 8.09
CA LEU A 66 -6.08 -8.45 8.82
C LEU A 66 -5.75 -7.00 9.20
N GLY A 67 -6.22 -6.04 8.42
CA GLY A 67 -5.96 -4.60 8.61
C GLY A 67 -4.49 -4.24 8.42
N ASN A 68 -4.01 -3.30 9.24
CA ASN A 68 -2.67 -2.75 9.10
C ASN A 68 -1.59 -3.71 9.64
N GLY A 69 -0.63 -4.06 8.78
CA GLY A 69 0.58 -4.80 9.15
C GLY A 69 1.67 -3.89 9.70
N GLN A 70 2.61 -4.47 10.44
CA GLN A 70 3.77 -3.77 11.00
C GLN A 70 5.01 -4.05 10.16
N ALA A 71 5.81 -3.04 9.85
CA ALA A 71 7.05 -3.23 9.12
C ALA A 71 8.05 -4.07 9.93
N LEU A 72 8.86 -4.86 9.24
CA LEU A 72 10.01 -5.52 9.87
C LEU A 72 10.99 -4.46 10.35
N VAL A 73 11.32 -4.53 11.65
CA VAL A 73 12.52 -3.88 12.21
C VAL A 73 13.68 -4.50 11.43
N GLY A 74 14.42 -3.71 10.65
CA GLY A 74 15.50 -4.20 9.78
C GLY A 74 15.59 -3.58 8.40
N SER A 75 14.52 -2.94 7.94
CA SER A 75 14.54 -2.12 6.71
C SER A 75 14.57 -0.63 7.04
N GLN A 76 15.41 -0.24 8.00
CA GLN A 76 15.82 1.15 8.18
C GLN A 76 17.25 1.26 7.66
N ASP A 77 17.40 1.66 6.40
CA ASP A 77 18.63 2.31 5.96
C ASP A 77 18.93 3.43 6.97
N THR A 78 20.13 3.40 7.53
CA THR A 78 20.56 4.33 8.57
C THR A 78 20.54 5.76 8.03
N GLN A 79 19.58 6.58 8.49
CA GLN A 79 19.72 8.03 8.43
C GLN A 79 20.36 8.52 9.75
N PRO A 80 21.52 9.20 9.71
CA PRO A 80 22.17 9.73 10.90
C PRO A 80 21.26 10.69 11.66
N THR A 81 21.16 10.48 12.97
CA THR A 81 20.47 11.32 13.96
C THR A 81 20.90 12.78 13.89
N ALA A 82 19.94 13.70 13.74
CA ALA A 82 20.01 15.03 14.35
C ALA A 82 18.63 15.67 14.48
N ALA A 83 18.27 15.97 15.74
CA ALA A 83 17.27 16.94 16.18
C ALA A 83 15.79 16.68 15.81
N GLY A 84 14.94 16.75 16.84
CA GLY A 84 13.59 16.21 16.81
C GLY A 84 12.60 16.91 15.89
N ASP A 85 11.57 16.13 15.53
CA ASP A 85 10.20 16.59 15.52
C ASP A 85 9.24 15.39 15.68
N GLU A 86 8.18 15.64 16.43
CA GLU A 86 7.05 14.76 16.70
C GLU A 86 6.15 14.63 15.47
N ASN A 87 6.46 13.72 14.54
CA ASN A 87 5.50 13.36 13.49
C ASN A 87 5.35 11.84 13.39
N VAL A 88 4.52 11.32 14.30
CA VAL A 88 3.99 9.96 14.26
C VAL A 88 3.10 9.83 13.02
N VAL A 89 3.61 9.16 11.98
CA VAL A 89 2.80 8.75 10.84
C VAL A 89 1.94 7.57 11.27
N SER A 90 0.63 7.81 11.40
CA SER A 90 -0.40 6.80 11.62
C SER A 90 -1.04 6.43 10.29
N CYS A 91 -1.09 5.14 9.96
CA CYS A 91 -1.83 4.64 8.81
C CYS A 91 -3.32 4.61 9.18
N ASN A 92 -4.11 5.55 8.64
CA ASN A 92 -5.56 5.55 8.84
C ASN A 92 -6.26 4.56 7.89
N GLU A 93 -7.35 3.96 8.39
CA GLU A 93 -8.18 2.91 7.79
C GLU A 93 -9.14 3.37 6.68
N ASP A 94 -8.92 4.52 6.06
CA ASP A 94 -9.74 5.01 4.97
C ASP A 94 -8.98 4.97 3.65
N GLY A 95 -9.28 3.97 2.81
CA GLY A 95 -8.82 3.82 1.42
C GLY A 95 -9.29 4.94 0.48
N ARG A 96 -9.22 6.19 0.91
CA ARG A 96 -9.46 7.38 0.12
C ARG A 96 -8.13 7.90 -0.38
N PHE A 97 -7.72 7.42 -1.55
CA PHE A 97 -6.68 8.05 -2.35
C PHE A 97 -6.98 9.55 -2.47
N ASN A 98 -6.29 10.38 -1.70
CA ASN A 98 -6.50 11.81 -1.67
C ASN A 98 -5.75 12.47 -2.84
N TYR A 99 -6.23 12.22 -4.05
CA TYR A 99 -5.72 12.76 -5.32
C TYR A 99 -5.75 14.31 -5.39
N ILE A 100 -6.48 14.96 -4.48
CA ILE A 100 -6.54 16.43 -4.37
C ILE A 100 -5.25 17.08 -3.84
N ALA A 101 -4.23 16.32 -3.45
CA ALA A 101 -2.91 16.87 -3.10
C ALA A 101 -1.95 17.04 -4.31
N LEU A 102 -2.30 16.55 -5.51
CA LEU A 102 -1.43 16.63 -6.70
C LEU A 102 -1.95 17.55 -7.83
N ILE A 103 -3.10 18.21 -7.66
CA ILE A 103 -3.69 19.09 -8.70
C ILE A 103 -3.61 20.59 -8.38
N THR A 104 -2.98 21.01 -7.28
CA THR A 104 -2.86 22.44 -6.94
C THR A 104 -1.58 23.10 -7.49
N SER A 105 -0.75 22.36 -8.24
CA SER A 105 0.36 22.91 -9.03
C SER A 105 -0.02 23.31 -10.45
N ILE A 106 -1.32 23.40 -10.78
CA ILE A 106 -1.79 24.21 -11.91
C ILE A 106 -2.42 25.48 -11.32
N SER A 107 -1.59 26.32 -10.70
CA SER A 107 -1.98 27.70 -10.44
C SER A 107 -2.18 28.41 -11.78
N GLY A 108 -3.38 28.92 -12.02
CA GLY A 108 -3.51 30.20 -12.72
C GLY A 108 -4.18 30.28 -14.09
N ILE A 109 -4.69 29.20 -14.71
CA ILE A 109 -5.39 29.34 -16.00
C ILE A 109 -6.62 28.42 -16.05
N THR A 110 -7.78 28.96 -15.66
CA THR A 110 -9.14 28.69 -16.21
C THR A 110 -10.27 29.30 -15.37
N ILE A 111 -9.97 30.13 -14.35
CA ILE A 111 -10.89 31.23 -14.00
C ILE A 111 -10.72 32.31 -15.09
N GLY A 112 -11.26 32.03 -16.27
CA GLY A 112 -11.14 32.88 -17.45
C GLY A 112 -12.11 32.55 -18.58
N ILE A 113 -12.81 31.41 -18.52
CA ILE A 113 -13.79 31.04 -19.56
C ILE A 113 -15.24 31.26 -19.10
N GLY A 114 -15.50 31.42 -17.80
CA GLY A 114 -16.85 31.68 -17.27
C GLY A 114 -17.33 33.14 -17.32
N ILE A 115 -16.42 34.12 -17.38
CA ILE A 115 -16.78 35.56 -17.33
C ILE A 115 -16.86 36.17 -18.75
N GLY A 116 -16.17 35.59 -19.74
CA GLY A 116 -16.20 36.08 -21.14
C GLY A 116 -17.51 35.82 -21.89
N VAL A 117 -18.30 34.81 -21.51
CA VAL A 117 -19.55 34.45 -22.22
C VAL A 117 -20.76 35.26 -21.73
N ALA A 118 -20.69 35.87 -20.53
CA ALA A 118 -21.82 36.61 -19.96
C ALA A 118 -21.85 38.12 -20.30
N VAL A 119 -20.72 38.72 -20.73
CA VAL A 119 -20.66 40.16 -21.09
C VAL A 119 -20.89 40.39 -22.60
N ALA A 120 -20.66 39.40 -23.46
CA ALA A 120 -20.83 39.55 -24.90
C ALA A 120 -22.29 39.44 -25.40
N LYS A 121 -23.25 39.01 -24.56
CA LYS A 121 -24.66 38.85 -24.97
C LYS A 121 -25.59 39.99 -24.56
N ARG A 122 -25.07 41.09 -24.00
CA ARG A 122 -25.88 42.26 -23.61
C ARG A 122 -25.65 43.53 -24.43
N HIS A 123 -24.68 43.58 -25.35
CA HIS A 123 -24.44 44.78 -26.17
C HIS A 123 -25.09 44.77 -27.57
N HIS A 124 -25.71 43.67 -28.02
CA HIS A 124 -26.39 43.61 -29.34
C HIS A 124 -27.92 43.76 -29.29
N ALA A 125 -28.50 44.17 -28.16
CA ALA A 125 -29.95 44.35 -28.02
C ALA A 125 -30.40 45.82 -27.83
N LEU A 126 -29.53 46.82 -28.04
CA LEU A 126 -29.88 48.25 -27.94
C LEU A 126 -29.15 49.09 -28.99
N LYS A 127 -29.56 48.92 -30.25
CA LYS A 127 -29.53 49.88 -31.38
C LYS A 127 -30.17 49.11 -32.55
N GLY A 128 -31.35 49.45 -33.04
CA GLY A 128 -31.73 50.80 -33.45
C GLY A 128 -31.06 51.06 -34.77
#